data_AF-A0A928CKJ3-F1
#
_entry.id   AF-A0A928CKJ3-F1
#
_cell.length_a   1.000
_cell.length_b   1.000
_cell.length_c   1.000
_cell.angle_alpha   90.00
_cell.angle_beta   90.00
_cell.angle_gamma   90.00
#
_symmetry.space_group_name_H-M   'P 1'
#
loop_
_entity.id
_entity.type
_entity.pdbx_description
1 polymer ?
#
loop_
_entity_poly.entity_id
_entity_poly.type
_entity_poly.pdbx_seq_one_letter_code
_entity_poly.pdbx_strand_id
1 'polypeptide(L)'
;MLKLLLTAVMIAALCGMVICNRKPRKAARYKIIALLLLLLVLLSGGLFMYLPSLAEQNSKDPEFVSGDYQHKEMVAALSGYIQEKYVLTSKIRLIGQRFDPGFAEELKKSLADIGIMDFKSEIITIKMTEDSLVLPVEEWAAEAQALDEALTRNLDADAVILMDNDYSTEPLRRLNFYKYSAAERPRLIIMGPIKLNAWSKRMLEEEFFDAVIEPDRKTETSAEADKTASKAEAATGTYTVINSGNLRRNLHLFDLNAK
;
A
#
# COMPACT_ATOMS: atom_id res chain seq x y z
N MET A 1 13.37 23.75 -1.75
CA MET A 1 14.35 24.75 -2.23
C MET A 1 15.29 24.24 -3.33
N LEU A 2 15.86 23.03 -3.24
CA LEU A 2 16.81 22.50 -4.24
C LEU A 2 16.24 22.39 -5.68
N LYS A 3 14.99 21.92 -5.84
CA LYS A 3 14.34 21.79 -7.15
C LYS A 3 14.21 23.14 -7.89
N LEU A 4 13.78 24.18 -7.19
CA LEU A 4 13.68 25.55 -7.72
C LEU A 4 15.04 26.10 -8.18
N LEU A 5 16.11 25.80 -7.43
CA LEU A 5 17.47 26.21 -7.77
C LEU A 5 17.98 25.49 -9.03
N LEU A 6 17.74 24.18 -9.15
CA LEU A 6 18.11 23.37 -10.32
C LEU A 6 17.36 23.83 -11.59
N THR A 7 16.05 24.08 -11.49
CA THR A 7 15.25 24.59 -12.61
C THR A 7 15.76 25.97 -13.07
N ALA A 8 16.10 26.86 -12.13
CA ALA A 8 16.67 28.16 -12.46
C ALA A 8 18.03 28.06 -13.18
N VAL A 9 18.89 27.12 -12.74
CA VAL A 9 20.19 26.84 -13.39
C VAL A 9 20.01 26.28 -14.81
N MET A 10 19.05 25.38 -15.02
CA MET A 10 18.75 24.84 -16.36
C MET A 10 18.26 25.92 -17.33
N ILE A 11 17.37 26.81 -16.87
CA ILE A 11 16.86 27.92 -17.68
C ILE A 11 18.00 28.88 -18.03
N ALA A 12 18.86 29.23 -17.07
CA ALA A 12 20.03 30.08 -17.32
C ALA A 12 21.01 29.45 -18.33
N ALA A 13 21.26 28.14 -18.24
CA ALA A 13 22.12 27.41 -19.16
C ALA A 13 21.56 27.36 -20.60
N LEU A 14 20.25 27.15 -20.75
CA LEU A 14 19.55 27.21 -22.04
C LEU A 14 19.62 28.61 -22.66
N CYS A 15 19.39 29.66 -21.88
CA CYS A 15 19.56 31.04 -22.35
C CYS A 15 21.01 31.32 -22.78
N GLY A 16 22.00 30.81 -22.04
CA GLY A 16 23.43 30.93 -22.39
C GLY A 16 23.79 30.25 -23.72
N MET A 17 23.22 29.07 -24.01
CA MET A 17 23.41 28.38 -25.29
C MET A 17 22.83 29.16 -26.47
N VAL A 18 21.64 29.75 -26.32
CA VAL A 18 21.00 30.58 -27.36
C VAL A 18 21.84 31.83 -27.66
N ILE A 19 22.41 32.46 -26.63
CA ILE A 19 23.29 33.63 -26.79
C ILE A 19 24.61 33.25 -27.47
N CYS A 20 25.20 32.09 -27.12
CA CYS A 20 26.43 31.59 -27.75
C CYS A 20 26.22 31.25 -29.23
N ASN A 21 25.05 30.75 -29.62
CA ASN A 21 24.74 30.38 -31.00
C ASN A 21 24.52 31.60 -31.92
N ARG A 22 24.16 32.77 -31.37
CA ARG A 22 23.93 34.01 -32.13
C ARG A 22 25.21 34.76 -32.56
N LYS A 23 26.40 34.36 -32.08
CA LYS A 23 27.68 34.96 -32.49
C LYS A 23 28.56 33.95 -33.24
N PRO A 24 28.30 33.66 -34.53
CA PRO A 24 28.99 32.60 -35.27
C PRO A 24 30.45 32.93 -35.67
N ARG A 25 31.02 34.08 -35.29
CA ARG A 25 32.26 34.60 -35.90
C ARG A 25 33.52 34.68 -35.04
N LYS A 26 33.53 34.26 -33.76
CA LYS A 26 34.79 34.25 -32.99
C LYS A 26 34.90 33.03 -32.06
N ALA A 27 36.02 32.31 -32.24
CA ALA A 27 36.68 31.38 -31.33
C ALA A 27 35.99 30.03 -31.01
N ALA A 28 36.72 28.94 -31.27
CA ALA A 28 36.45 27.58 -30.80
C ALA A 28 36.08 27.48 -29.30
N ARG A 29 36.50 28.47 -28.51
CA ARG A 29 36.18 28.63 -27.08
C ARG A 29 34.68 28.68 -26.79
N TYR A 30 33.85 29.30 -27.65
CA TYR A 30 32.41 29.37 -27.42
C TYR A 30 31.68 28.06 -27.74
N LYS A 31 32.23 27.24 -28.65
CA LYS A 31 31.73 25.88 -28.89
C LYS A 31 31.97 24.98 -27.67
N ILE A 32 33.13 25.13 -27.02
CA ILE A 32 33.46 24.41 -25.78
C ILE A 32 32.52 24.83 -24.64
N ILE A 33 32.27 26.14 -24.49
CA ILE A 33 31.32 26.65 -23.47
C ILE A 33 29.90 26.12 -23.72
N ALA A 34 29.43 26.13 -24.97
CA ALA A 34 28.11 25.59 -25.31
C ALA A 34 28.03 24.09 -25.04
N LEU A 35 29.09 23.32 -25.33
CA LEU A 35 29.15 21.89 -25.05
C LEU A 35 29.15 21.60 -23.55
N LEU A 36 29.87 22.39 -22.75
CA LEU A 36 29.84 22.29 -21.28
C LEU A 36 28.46 22.63 -20.71
N LEU A 37 27.78 23.64 -21.24
CA LEU A 37 26.42 23.98 -20.84
C LEU A 37 25.42 22.89 -21.22
N LEU A 38 25.57 22.27 -22.40
CA LEU A 38 24.75 21.13 -22.82
C LEU A 38 24.95 19.94 -21.86
N LEU A 39 26.21 19.64 -21.51
CA LEU A 39 26.57 18.55 -20.62
C LEU A 39 26.02 18.79 -19.20
N LEU A 40 26.05 20.06 -18.73
CA LEU A 40 25.43 20.47 -17.47
C LEU A 40 23.91 20.25 -17.48
N VAL A 41 23.22 20.62 -18.57
CA VAL A 41 21.77 20.40 -18.73
C VAL A 41 21.41 18.92 -18.77
N LEU A 42 22.20 18.10 -19.47
CA LEU A 42 22.00 16.65 -19.52
C LEU A 42 22.24 15.99 -18.16
N LEU A 43 23.31 16.38 -17.45
CA LEU A 43 23.58 15.87 -16.11
C LEU A 43 22.54 16.35 -15.10
N SER A 44 22.10 17.61 -15.15
CA SER A 44 21.06 18.13 -14.24
C SER A 44 19.69 17.55 -14.54
N GLY A 45 19.36 17.34 -15.82
CA GLY A 45 18.13 16.67 -16.24
C GLY A 45 18.11 15.19 -15.84
N GLY A 46 19.25 14.49 -16.02
CA GLY A 46 19.47 13.15 -15.50
C GLY A 46 19.30 13.10 -13.98
N LEU A 47 19.92 14.04 -13.25
CA LEU A 47 19.74 14.16 -11.80
C LEU A 47 18.29 14.44 -11.43
N PHE A 48 17.53 15.21 -12.22
CA PHE A 48 16.13 15.51 -11.96
C PHE A 48 15.21 14.30 -12.18
N MET A 49 15.57 13.39 -13.09
CA MET A 49 14.89 12.11 -13.27
C MET A 49 15.33 11.06 -12.25
N TYR A 50 16.58 11.11 -11.77
CA TYR A 50 17.14 10.20 -10.75
C TYR A 50 16.86 10.63 -9.31
N LEU A 51 16.53 11.90 -9.06
CA LEU A 51 16.18 12.42 -7.73
C LEU A 51 14.86 11.84 -7.17
N PRO A 52 13.80 11.65 -7.98
CA PRO A 52 12.65 10.85 -7.59
C PRO A 52 13.03 9.41 -7.25
N SER A 53 13.85 8.73 -8.08
CA SER A 53 14.24 7.34 -7.83
C SER A 53 15.18 7.18 -6.62
N LEU A 54 15.99 8.20 -6.31
CA LEU A 54 16.81 8.24 -5.08
C LEU A 54 16.02 8.69 -3.86
N ALA A 55 14.91 9.42 -4.02
CA ALA A 55 13.97 9.73 -2.95
C ALA A 55 13.07 8.52 -2.64
N GLU A 56 12.71 7.71 -3.64
CA GLU A 56 12.08 6.39 -3.46
C GLU A 56 13.05 5.35 -2.89
N GLN A 57 14.35 5.43 -3.21
CA GLN A 57 15.36 4.54 -2.60
C GLN A 57 15.87 5.00 -1.22
N ASN A 58 15.71 6.28 -0.84
CA ASN A 58 16.15 6.82 0.45
C ASN A 58 15.03 7.33 1.37
N SER A 59 13.76 7.25 0.97
CA SER A 59 12.74 6.85 1.95
C SER A 59 13.02 5.38 2.24
N LYS A 60 13.93 5.03 3.15
CA LYS A 60 13.51 4.88 4.55
C LYS A 60 12.04 5.26 4.69
N ASP A 61 11.21 4.25 4.42
CA ASP A 61 9.84 4.13 4.91
C ASP A 61 9.68 5.05 6.11
N PRO A 62 8.66 5.92 6.17
CA PRO A 62 8.40 6.70 7.37
C PRO A 62 8.55 5.75 8.55
N GLU A 63 9.56 6.07 9.38
CA GLU A 63 10.09 5.19 10.42
C GLU A 63 8.93 4.43 11.06
N PHE A 64 8.98 3.11 10.92
CA PHE A 64 8.09 2.10 11.49
C PHE A 64 8.17 2.12 13.03
N VAL A 65 7.94 3.30 13.60
CA VAL A 65 7.97 3.63 15.03
C VAL A 65 6.51 3.82 15.45
N SER A 66 5.75 2.73 15.31
CA SER A 66 4.41 2.53 15.91
C SER A 66 3.97 1.05 15.94
N GLY A 67 4.79 0.11 15.44
CA GLY A 67 4.41 -1.28 15.17
C GLY A 67 3.72 -2.01 16.33
N ASP A 68 4.25 -1.93 17.55
CA ASP A 68 3.71 -2.68 18.69
C ASP A 68 2.31 -2.23 19.16
N TYR A 69 1.94 -0.95 18.95
CA TYR A 69 0.65 -0.42 19.40
C TYR A 69 -0.44 -0.57 18.33
N GLN A 70 -0.07 -0.42 17.05
CA GLN A 70 -0.99 -0.61 15.94
C GLN A 70 -1.36 -2.09 15.72
N HIS A 71 -0.43 -3.02 15.99
CA HIS A 71 -0.74 -4.46 15.89
C HIS A 71 -1.82 -4.91 16.89
N LYS A 72 -1.73 -4.49 18.15
CA LYS A 72 -2.67 -4.95 19.19
C LYS A 72 -4.11 -4.53 18.94
N GLU A 73 -4.32 -3.30 18.48
CA GLU A 73 -5.67 -2.81 18.19
C GLU A 73 -6.26 -3.50 16.97
N MET A 74 -5.46 -3.74 15.92
CA MET A 74 -5.89 -4.50 14.75
C MET A 74 -6.19 -5.97 15.11
N VAL A 75 -5.34 -6.59 15.93
CA VAL A 75 -5.55 -7.95 16.44
C VAL A 75 -6.84 -8.03 17.23
N ALA A 76 -7.08 -7.11 18.15
CA ALA A 76 -8.31 -7.06 18.95
C ALA A 76 -9.55 -6.88 18.07
N ALA A 77 -9.49 -5.99 17.08
CA ALA A 77 -10.58 -5.75 16.13
C ALA A 77 -10.88 -7.00 15.29
N LEU A 78 -9.84 -7.68 14.78
CA LEU A 78 -9.97 -8.93 14.02
C LEU A 78 -10.54 -10.06 14.86
N SER A 79 -9.92 -10.36 16.01
CA SER A 79 -10.34 -11.44 16.89
C SER A 79 -11.76 -11.22 17.41
N GLY A 80 -12.13 -9.98 17.76
CA GLY A 80 -13.48 -9.64 18.19
C GLY A 80 -14.50 -9.88 17.08
N TYR A 81 -14.22 -9.43 15.86
CA TYR A 81 -15.12 -9.67 14.72
C TYR A 81 -15.28 -11.16 14.41
N ILE A 82 -14.18 -11.92 14.44
CA ILE A 82 -14.18 -13.36 14.22
C ILE A 82 -14.99 -14.07 15.33
N GLN A 83 -14.82 -13.67 16.59
CA GLN A 83 -15.56 -14.22 17.73
C GLN A 83 -17.08 -14.05 17.59
N GLU A 84 -17.54 -12.89 17.08
CA GLU A 84 -18.96 -12.63 16.86
C GLU A 84 -19.58 -13.52 15.75
N LYS A 85 -18.77 -14.00 14.82
CA LYS A 85 -19.24 -14.69 13.61
C LYS A 85 -19.08 -16.21 13.66
N TYR A 86 -18.22 -16.74 14.53
CA TYR A 86 -17.81 -18.15 14.51
C TYR A 86 -18.09 -18.94 15.78
N VAL A 87 -17.99 -20.26 15.61
CA VAL A 87 -18.03 -21.30 16.65
C VAL A 87 -16.60 -21.86 16.77
N LEU A 88 -16.20 -22.30 17.97
CA LEU A 88 -14.85 -22.64 18.44
C LEU A 88 -13.98 -23.60 17.57
N THR A 89 -14.45 -24.10 16.42
CA THR A 89 -13.75 -25.10 15.59
C THR A 89 -13.26 -24.56 14.24
N SER A 90 -13.18 -23.24 14.08
CA SER A 90 -12.90 -22.63 12.78
C SER A 90 -11.44 -22.72 12.34
N LYS A 91 -11.23 -22.92 11.04
CA LYS A 91 -9.93 -22.81 10.35
C LYS A 91 -9.75 -21.39 9.82
N ILE A 92 -8.70 -20.71 10.27
CA ILE A 92 -8.39 -19.33 9.88
C ILE A 92 -7.06 -19.27 9.15
N ARG A 93 -7.02 -18.49 8.07
CA ARG A 93 -5.81 -18.26 7.27
C ARG A 93 -5.54 -16.77 7.17
N LEU A 94 -4.30 -16.37 7.45
CA LEU A 94 -3.80 -15.04 7.15
C LEU A 94 -2.95 -15.13 5.88
N ILE A 95 -3.30 -14.40 4.83
CA ILE A 95 -2.61 -14.44 3.54
C ILE A 95 -2.23 -13.02 3.15
N GLY A 96 -0.98 -12.78 2.76
CA GLY A 96 -0.55 -11.47 2.30
C GLY A 96 0.83 -11.48 1.69
N GLN A 97 1.20 -10.44 0.94
CA GLN A 97 2.56 -10.31 0.39
C GLN A 97 3.59 -9.95 1.44
N ARG A 98 3.18 -9.13 2.40
CA ARG A 98 4.04 -8.62 3.46
C ARG A 98 3.18 -8.36 4.67
N PHE A 99 3.58 -8.87 5.82
CA PHE A 99 3.04 -8.51 7.12
C PHE A 99 4.09 -8.81 8.19
N ASP A 100 3.99 -8.15 9.34
CA ASP A 100 4.88 -8.41 10.46
C ASP A 100 4.64 -9.83 11.02
N PRO A 101 5.68 -10.68 11.14
CA PRO A 101 5.56 -11.95 11.84
C PRO A 101 5.08 -11.80 13.30
N GLY A 102 5.42 -10.68 13.97
CA GLY A 102 4.94 -10.37 15.32
C GLY A 102 3.42 -10.23 15.37
N PHE A 103 2.83 -9.48 14.44
CA PHE A 103 1.38 -9.40 14.25
C PHE A 103 0.74 -10.77 14.06
N ALA A 104 1.28 -11.62 13.18
CA ALA A 104 0.72 -12.95 12.92
C ALA A 104 0.71 -13.84 14.18
N GLU A 105 1.77 -13.77 15.00
CA GLU A 105 1.84 -14.49 16.26
C GLU A 105 0.93 -13.90 17.36
N GLU A 106 0.76 -12.58 17.42
CA GLU A 106 -0.23 -11.96 18.32
C GLU A 106 -1.66 -12.33 17.93
N LEU A 107 -1.99 -12.28 16.64
CA LEU A 107 -3.29 -12.68 16.13
C LEU A 107 -3.57 -14.16 16.46
N LYS A 108 -2.59 -15.04 16.24
CA LYS A 108 -2.69 -16.46 16.59
C LYS A 108 -2.98 -16.66 18.08
N LYS A 109 -2.30 -15.93 18.98
CA LYS A 109 -2.55 -16.00 20.43
C LYS A 109 -3.96 -15.52 20.77
N SER A 110 -4.36 -14.36 20.25
CA SER A 110 -5.70 -13.80 20.50
C SER A 110 -6.82 -14.70 19.98
N LEU A 111 -6.62 -15.37 18.84
CA LEU A 111 -7.55 -16.38 18.32
C LEU A 111 -7.58 -17.65 19.19
N ALA A 112 -6.43 -18.10 19.69
CA ALA A 112 -6.37 -19.23 20.61
C ALA A 112 -7.08 -18.94 21.95
N ASP A 113 -7.01 -17.71 22.46
CA ASP A 113 -7.70 -17.28 23.68
C ASP A 113 -9.23 -17.35 23.54
N ILE A 114 -9.76 -17.20 22.33
CA ILE A 114 -11.19 -17.41 22.02
C ILE A 114 -11.50 -18.83 21.50
N GLY A 115 -10.55 -19.76 21.64
CA GLY A 115 -10.71 -21.19 21.35
C GLY A 115 -10.45 -21.62 19.90
N ILE A 116 -9.94 -20.73 19.05
CA ILE A 116 -9.61 -21.03 17.64
C ILE A 116 -8.16 -21.48 17.54
N MET A 117 -7.94 -22.76 17.27
CA MET A 117 -6.61 -23.38 17.29
C MET A 117 -6.00 -23.60 15.90
N ASP A 118 -6.81 -23.69 14.84
CA ASP A 118 -6.32 -23.90 13.47
C ASP A 118 -6.10 -22.55 12.77
N PHE A 119 -5.00 -21.89 13.14
CA PHE A 119 -4.51 -20.68 12.49
C PHE A 119 -3.22 -20.95 11.73
N LYS A 120 -3.13 -20.47 10.48
CA LYS A 120 -1.89 -20.45 9.68
C LYS A 120 -1.75 -19.13 8.95
N SER A 121 -0.51 -18.67 8.82
CA SER A 121 -0.17 -17.50 8.02
C SER A 121 0.65 -17.93 6.79
N GLU A 122 0.38 -17.31 5.65
CA GLU A 122 1.04 -17.55 4.37
C GLU A 122 1.51 -16.21 3.79
N ILE A 123 2.82 -16.07 3.59
CA ILE A 123 3.40 -14.94 2.86
C ILE A 123 3.52 -15.37 1.39
N ILE A 124 2.79 -14.70 0.50
CA ILE A 124 2.84 -14.98 -0.93
C ILE A 124 4.08 -14.33 -1.55
N THR A 125 4.75 -15.07 -2.44
CA THR A 125 5.91 -14.55 -3.18
C THR A 125 5.50 -14.25 -4.62
N ILE A 126 5.64 -12.99 -5.03
CA ILE A 126 5.48 -12.62 -6.43
C ILE A 126 6.77 -12.96 -7.16
N LYS A 127 6.69 -13.87 -8.13
CA LYS A 127 7.81 -14.14 -9.04
C LYS A 127 7.86 -13.03 -10.08
N MET A 128 8.66 -12.00 -9.84
CA MET A 128 8.97 -11.03 -10.89
C MET A 128 9.99 -11.63 -11.86
N THR A 129 9.77 -11.49 -13.15
CA THR A 129 10.80 -11.76 -14.16
C THR A 129 11.90 -10.72 -14.04
N GLU A 130 13.14 -11.15 -13.82
CA GLU A 130 14.31 -10.27 -13.59
C GLU A 130 14.63 -9.32 -14.75
N ASP A 131 14.05 -9.54 -15.93
CA ASP A 131 14.20 -8.68 -17.08
C ASP A 131 13.00 -7.75 -17.25
N SER A 132 13.33 -6.47 -17.41
CA SER A 132 12.52 -5.34 -17.91
C SER A 132 11.75 -4.50 -16.88
N LEU A 133 11.55 -3.24 -17.29
CA LEU A 133 10.64 -2.27 -16.72
C LEU A 133 9.24 -2.87 -16.65
N VAL A 134 8.95 -3.65 -15.62
CA VAL A 134 7.63 -4.25 -15.42
C VAL A 134 6.63 -3.10 -15.28
N LEU A 135 5.67 -3.05 -16.20
CA LEU A 135 4.60 -2.08 -16.11
C LEU A 135 3.73 -2.45 -14.90
N PRO A 136 3.19 -1.47 -14.15
CA PRO A 136 2.36 -1.74 -12.96
C PRO A 136 1.23 -2.76 -13.19
N VAL A 137 0.72 -2.85 -14.42
CA VAL A 137 -0.33 -3.79 -14.81
C VAL A 137 0.13 -5.25 -14.75
N GLU A 138 1.37 -5.56 -15.14
CA GLU A 138 1.91 -6.91 -15.12
C GLU A 138 2.21 -7.35 -13.68
N GLU A 139 2.69 -6.43 -12.84
CA GLU A 139 2.87 -6.63 -11.41
C GLU A 139 1.53 -6.93 -10.70
N TRP A 140 0.50 -6.11 -10.94
CA TRP A 140 -0.83 -6.36 -10.38
C TRP A 140 -1.46 -7.67 -10.85
N ALA A 141 -1.16 -8.11 -12.08
CA ALA A 141 -1.65 -9.39 -12.59
C ALA A 141 -0.94 -10.57 -11.92
N ALA A 142 0.39 -10.49 -11.75
CA ALA A 142 1.17 -11.51 -11.06
C ALA A 142 0.78 -11.60 -9.56
N GLU A 143 0.54 -10.46 -8.93
CA GLU A 143 0.02 -10.40 -7.57
C GLU A 143 -1.36 -11.04 -7.45
N ALA A 144 -2.30 -10.65 -8.31
CA ALA A 144 -3.64 -11.22 -8.32
C ALA A 144 -3.61 -12.73 -8.53
N GLN A 145 -2.74 -13.22 -9.42
CA GLN A 145 -2.53 -14.65 -9.62
C GLN A 145 -2.00 -15.34 -8.36
N ALA A 146 -0.99 -14.77 -7.69
CA ALA A 146 -0.43 -15.34 -6.47
C ALA A 146 -1.45 -15.40 -5.33
N LEU A 147 -2.29 -14.35 -5.20
CA LEU A 147 -3.41 -14.31 -4.26
C LEU A 147 -4.49 -15.35 -4.60
N ASP A 148 -4.88 -15.48 -5.87
CA ASP A 148 -5.84 -16.50 -6.30
C ASP A 148 -5.34 -17.92 -6.02
N GLU A 149 -4.07 -18.20 -6.28
CA GLU A 149 -3.47 -19.49 -5.98
C GLU A 149 -3.46 -19.78 -4.47
N ALA A 150 -3.16 -18.77 -3.64
CA ALA A 150 -3.20 -18.90 -2.19
C ALA A 150 -4.63 -19.09 -1.66
N LEU A 151 -5.61 -18.35 -2.19
CA LEU A 151 -7.02 -18.54 -1.87
C LEU A 151 -7.50 -19.94 -2.27
N THR A 152 -7.11 -20.43 -3.45
CA THR A 152 -7.46 -21.76 -3.95
C THR A 152 -6.90 -22.87 -3.06
N ARG A 153 -5.69 -22.70 -2.51
CA ARG A 153 -5.10 -23.65 -1.53
C ARG A 153 -5.83 -23.66 -0.19
N ASN A 154 -6.59 -22.62 0.11
CA ASN A 154 -7.22 -22.38 1.41
C ASN A 154 -8.76 -22.32 1.31
N LEU A 155 -9.37 -22.94 0.29
CA LEU A 155 -10.84 -23.01 0.15
C LEU A 155 -11.51 -23.80 1.29
N ASP A 156 -10.77 -24.67 1.99
CA ASP A 156 -11.26 -25.40 3.16
C ASP A 156 -11.25 -24.56 4.46
N ALA A 157 -10.73 -23.34 4.41
CA ALA A 157 -10.72 -22.43 5.54
C ALA A 157 -12.12 -21.86 5.78
N ASP A 158 -12.51 -21.77 7.05
CA ASP A 158 -13.72 -21.07 7.44
C ASP A 158 -13.56 -19.57 7.20
N ALA A 159 -12.40 -19.01 7.53
CA ALA A 159 -12.07 -17.60 7.38
C ALA A 159 -10.73 -17.40 6.65
N VAL A 160 -10.69 -16.45 5.72
CA VAL A 160 -9.44 -15.92 5.17
C VAL A 160 -9.35 -14.42 5.49
N ILE A 161 -8.21 -14.04 6.07
CA ILE A 161 -7.80 -12.66 6.29
C ILE A 161 -6.78 -12.34 5.21
N LEU A 162 -7.15 -11.46 4.29
CA LEU A 162 -6.28 -10.91 3.26
C LEU A 162 -5.60 -9.66 3.84
N MET A 163 -4.28 -9.72 3.96
CA MET A 163 -3.43 -8.60 4.36
C MET A 163 -2.68 -8.05 3.16
N ASP A 164 -2.91 -6.78 2.88
CA ASP A 164 -2.20 -6.02 1.87
C ASP A 164 -1.69 -4.74 2.50
N ASN A 165 -0.38 -4.51 2.44
CA ASN A 165 0.26 -3.33 3.03
C ASN A 165 0.33 -2.15 2.06
N ASP A 166 0.12 -2.37 0.77
CA ASP A 166 0.34 -1.33 -0.24
C ASP A 166 -0.96 -0.58 -0.59
N TYR A 167 -2.06 -0.88 0.11
CA TYR A 167 -3.36 -0.20 0.00
C TYR A 167 -3.93 -0.15 -1.43
N SER A 168 -3.38 -0.92 -2.37
CA SER A 168 -3.75 -0.88 -3.77
C SER A 168 -4.93 -1.81 -4.04
N THR A 169 -6.03 -1.26 -4.53
CA THR A 169 -7.19 -2.11 -4.87
C THR A 169 -7.08 -2.79 -6.23
N GLU A 170 -6.05 -2.48 -7.01
CA GLU A 170 -5.92 -2.97 -8.40
C GLU A 170 -5.66 -4.48 -8.53
N PRO A 171 -4.74 -5.09 -7.77
CA PRO A 171 -4.57 -6.55 -7.76
C PRO A 171 -5.86 -7.26 -7.32
N LEU A 172 -6.51 -6.72 -6.29
CA LEU A 172 -7.73 -7.29 -5.73
C LEU A 172 -8.88 -7.30 -6.71
N ARG A 173 -9.00 -6.28 -7.57
CA ARG A 173 -10.01 -6.22 -8.64
C ARG A 173 -9.87 -7.34 -9.67
N ARG A 174 -8.70 -7.98 -9.74
CA ARG A 174 -8.35 -8.98 -10.74
C ARG A 174 -8.48 -10.41 -10.25
N LEU A 175 -8.79 -10.59 -8.96
CA LEU A 175 -8.93 -11.92 -8.39
C LEU A 175 -10.04 -12.70 -9.11
N ASN A 176 -9.73 -13.93 -9.49
CA ASN A 176 -10.67 -14.86 -10.06
C ASN A 176 -11.61 -15.43 -9.00
N PHE A 177 -11.32 -15.23 -7.70
CA PHE A 177 -12.19 -15.79 -6.66
C PHE A 177 -13.65 -15.28 -6.73
N TYR A 178 -13.87 -14.07 -7.28
CA TYR A 178 -15.22 -13.53 -7.53
C TYR A 178 -16.06 -14.39 -8.49
N LYS A 179 -15.44 -15.28 -9.24
CA LYS A 179 -16.11 -16.21 -10.17
C LYS A 179 -16.61 -17.47 -9.49
N TYR A 180 -16.13 -17.80 -8.29
CA TYR A 180 -16.61 -18.96 -7.53
C TYR A 180 -17.98 -18.67 -6.93
N SER A 181 -18.82 -19.70 -6.85
CA SER A 181 -20.08 -19.60 -6.12
C SER A 181 -19.82 -19.38 -4.62
N ALA A 182 -20.78 -18.83 -3.89
CA ALA A 182 -20.63 -18.61 -2.44
C ALA A 182 -20.34 -19.91 -1.66
N ALA A 183 -20.79 -21.06 -2.16
CA ALA A 183 -20.54 -22.37 -1.55
C ALA A 183 -19.12 -22.90 -1.77
N GLU A 184 -18.39 -22.35 -2.75
CA GLU A 184 -17.03 -22.75 -3.12
C GLU A 184 -15.97 -21.80 -2.55
N ARG A 185 -16.38 -20.76 -1.82
CA ARG A 185 -15.49 -19.76 -1.22
C ARG A 185 -15.36 -19.99 0.29
N PRO A 186 -14.26 -19.51 0.91
CA PRO A 186 -14.20 -19.38 2.37
C PRO A 186 -15.42 -18.64 2.89
N ARG A 187 -15.95 -19.08 4.04
CA ARG A 187 -17.20 -18.57 4.60
C ARG A 187 -17.10 -17.10 4.99
N LEU A 188 -15.96 -16.67 5.53
CA LEU A 188 -15.66 -15.26 5.69
C LEU A 188 -14.38 -14.87 4.95
N ILE A 189 -14.45 -13.75 4.24
CA ILE A 189 -13.27 -13.08 3.69
C ILE A 189 -13.19 -11.69 4.32
N ILE A 190 -12.14 -11.49 5.11
CA ILE A 190 -11.83 -10.23 5.79
C ILE A 190 -10.65 -9.60 5.08
N MET A 191 -10.74 -8.31 4.78
CA MET A 191 -9.69 -7.60 4.05
C MET A 191 -9.14 -6.43 4.86
N GLY A 192 -7.83 -6.38 5.09
CA GLY A 192 -7.25 -5.18 5.70
C GLY A 192 -5.82 -5.34 6.22
N PRO A 193 -5.14 -4.21 6.49
CA PRO A 193 -5.66 -2.85 6.34
C PRO A 193 -5.78 -2.43 4.87
N ILE A 194 -6.88 -1.78 4.47
CA ILE A 194 -7.04 -1.25 3.09
C ILE A 194 -7.56 0.16 3.12
N LYS A 195 -7.36 0.91 2.02
CA LYS A 195 -7.97 2.22 1.81
C LYS A 195 -9.42 2.06 1.35
N LEU A 196 -10.36 2.61 2.11
CA LEU A 196 -11.76 2.63 1.73
C LEU A 196 -12.04 3.54 0.53
N ASN A 197 -12.56 2.93 -0.53
CA ASN A 197 -12.98 3.60 -1.76
C ASN A 197 -14.25 2.98 -2.35
N ALA A 198 -14.74 3.53 -3.46
CA ALA A 198 -15.95 3.05 -4.15
C ALA A 198 -15.92 1.54 -4.47
N TRP A 199 -14.75 0.97 -4.77
CA TRP A 199 -14.62 -0.46 -5.03
C TRP A 199 -14.79 -1.30 -3.76
N SER A 200 -14.10 -0.95 -2.66
CA SER A 200 -14.24 -1.68 -1.39
C SER A 200 -15.69 -1.63 -0.87
N LYS A 201 -16.37 -0.48 -1.05
CA LYS A 201 -17.80 -0.34 -0.76
C LYS A 201 -18.62 -1.34 -1.58
N ARG A 202 -18.38 -1.41 -2.89
CA ARG A 202 -19.10 -2.33 -3.77
C ARG A 202 -18.87 -3.79 -3.37
N MET A 203 -17.64 -4.17 -3.02
CA MET A 203 -17.33 -5.55 -2.59
C MET A 203 -18.04 -5.93 -1.29
N LEU A 204 -18.25 -4.99 -0.37
CA LEU A 204 -19.08 -5.20 0.82
C LEU A 204 -20.58 -5.28 0.51
N GLU A 205 -21.06 -4.46 -0.43
CA GLU A 205 -22.48 -4.47 -0.86
C GLU A 205 -22.84 -5.75 -1.65
N GLU A 206 -21.89 -6.28 -2.42
CA GLU A 206 -22.03 -7.52 -3.19
C GLU A 206 -21.65 -8.77 -2.38
N GLU A 207 -21.33 -8.64 -1.08
CA GLU A 207 -20.98 -9.75 -0.18
C GLU A 207 -19.79 -10.59 -0.70
N PHE A 208 -18.85 -9.94 -1.38
CA PHE A 208 -17.56 -10.54 -1.73
C PHE A 208 -16.59 -10.50 -0.56
N PHE A 209 -16.67 -9.44 0.26
CA PHE A 209 -16.01 -9.36 1.55
C PHE A 209 -17.05 -9.28 2.66
N ASP A 210 -16.80 -10.02 3.73
CA ASP A 210 -17.61 -9.98 4.94
C ASP A 210 -17.26 -8.76 5.78
N ALA A 211 -15.99 -8.39 5.77
CA ALA A 211 -15.52 -7.18 6.41
C ALA A 211 -14.27 -6.61 5.74
N VAL A 212 -14.11 -5.30 5.91
CA VAL A 212 -12.86 -4.59 5.64
C VAL A 212 -12.38 -3.92 6.92
N ILE A 213 -11.06 -3.75 7.05
CA ILE A 213 -10.44 -3.06 8.17
C ILE A 213 -9.76 -1.80 7.65
N GLU A 214 -10.16 -0.66 8.18
CA GLU A 214 -9.55 0.65 7.90
C GLU A 214 -8.87 1.16 9.18
N PRO A 215 -7.63 1.67 9.08
CA PRO A 215 -7.04 2.46 10.15
C PRO A 215 -7.75 3.83 10.25
N ASP A 216 -8.24 4.17 11.45
CA ASP A 216 -8.91 5.45 11.72
C ASP A 216 -7.93 6.60 11.47
N ARG A 217 -8.20 7.40 10.45
CA ARG A 217 -7.35 8.54 10.02
C ARG A 217 -7.41 9.75 10.95
N LYS A 218 -8.10 9.67 12.10
CA LYS A 218 -8.18 10.78 13.05
C LYS A 218 -6.83 11.26 13.59
N THR A 219 -5.73 10.54 13.35
CA THR A 219 -4.38 10.91 13.79
C THR A 219 -3.49 11.58 12.73
N GLU A 220 -3.84 11.57 11.43
CA GLU A 220 -2.96 12.19 10.42
C GLU A 220 -3.00 13.73 10.45
N THR A 221 -4.15 14.33 10.80
CA THR A 221 -4.27 15.79 10.86
C THR A 221 -3.77 16.41 12.18
N SER A 222 -3.51 15.60 13.21
CA SER A 222 -2.92 16.06 14.47
C SER A 222 -1.38 16.09 14.42
N ALA A 223 -0.76 15.16 13.68
CA ALA A 223 0.69 15.05 13.58
C ALA A 223 1.36 16.22 12.83
N GLU A 224 0.64 16.89 11.93
CA GLU A 224 1.12 18.13 11.30
C GLU A 224 0.87 19.39 12.14
N ALA A 225 -0.09 19.33 13.08
CA ALA A 225 -0.48 20.47 13.89
C ALA A 225 0.36 20.65 15.16
N ASP A 226 0.93 19.58 15.70
CA ASP A 226 1.61 19.63 16.99
C ASP A 226 3.00 18.97 16.96
N LYS A 227 4.02 19.75 16.59
CA LYS A 227 5.44 19.34 16.62
C LYS A 227 5.98 19.05 18.03
N THR A 228 5.12 19.11 19.04
CA THR A 228 5.42 18.89 20.46
C THR A 228 4.76 17.64 21.04
N ALA A 229 3.81 17.01 20.34
CA ALA A 229 3.30 15.71 20.74
C ALA A 229 4.40 14.66 20.55
N SER A 230 4.62 13.83 21.57
CA SER A 230 5.51 12.68 21.47
C SER A 230 5.11 11.86 20.24
N LYS A 231 6.08 11.39 19.44
CA LYS A 231 5.80 10.44 18.33
C LYS A 231 4.96 9.23 18.78
N ALA A 232 4.94 8.92 20.09
CA ALA A 232 4.09 7.89 20.69
C ALA A 232 2.60 8.28 20.84
N GLU A 233 2.26 9.56 20.93
CA GLU A 233 0.87 10.05 21.06
C GLU A 233 0.21 10.27 19.68
N ALA A 234 0.98 10.48 18.62
CA ALA A 234 0.48 10.61 17.25
C ALA A 234 0.07 9.27 16.60
N ALA A 235 0.38 8.14 17.23
CA ALA A 235 0.33 6.82 16.60
C ALA A 235 -0.75 5.86 17.16
N THR A 236 -1.67 6.33 18.01
CA THR A 236 -2.83 5.52 18.44
C THR A 236 -3.89 5.52 17.34
N GLY A 237 -3.61 4.85 16.23
CA GLY A 237 -4.57 4.66 15.15
C GLY A 237 -5.54 3.54 15.51
N THR A 238 -6.78 3.89 15.86
CA THR A 238 -7.86 2.92 16.10
C THR A 238 -8.19 2.16 14.82
N TYR A 239 -8.40 0.84 14.86
CA TYR A 239 -8.88 0.09 13.70
C TYR A 239 -10.41 -0.05 13.72
N THR A 240 -11.04 0.18 12.57
CA THR A 240 -12.50 0.00 12.43
C THR A 240 -12.80 -1.17 11.50
N VAL A 241 -13.58 -2.13 11.99
CA VAL A 241 -14.13 -3.22 11.16
C VAL A 241 -15.45 -2.75 10.54
N ILE A 242 -15.50 -2.72 9.21
CA ILE A 242 -16.67 -2.33 8.45
C ILE A 242 -17.23 -3.54 7.71
N ASN A 243 -18.53 -3.80 7.88
CA ASN A 243 -19.26 -4.89 7.26
C ASN A 243 -20.63 -4.40 6.76
N SER A 244 -21.41 -5.25 6.10
CA SER A 244 -22.74 -4.90 5.58
C SER A 244 -23.70 -4.32 6.66
N GLY A 245 -23.60 -4.78 7.91
CA GLY A 245 -24.45 -4.33 9.03
C GLY A 245 -24.09 -2.94 9.60
N ASN A 246 -22.89 -2.43 9.34
CA ASN A 246 -22.49 -1.09 9.77
C ASN A 246 -22.05 -0.16 8.60
N LEU A 247 -22.05 -0.66 7.36
CA LEU A 247 -21.61 0.07 6.17
C LEU A 247 -22.26 1.45 6.04
N ARG A 248 -23.59 1.54 6.19
CA ARG A 248 -24.33 2.81 6.09
C ARG A 248 -23.85 3.87 7.08
N ARG A 249 -23.48 3.46 8.29
CA ARG A 249 -22.98 4.38 9.34
C ARG A 249 -21.54 4.82 9.06
N ASN A 250 -20.78 4.00 8.34
CA ASN A 250 -19.37 4.21 8.03
C ASN A 250 -19.11 4.77 6.62
N LEU A 251 -20.14 5.11 5.84
CA LEU A 251 -19.98 5.66 4.48
C LEU A 251 -19.11 6.92 4.42
N HIS A 252 -19.06 7.69 5.50
CA HIS A 252 -18.23 8.90 5.62
C HIS A 252 -16.72 8.61 5.60
N LEU A 253 -16.31 7.36 5.84
CA LEU A 253 -14.91 6.92 5.79
C LEU A 253 -14.45 6.56 4.37
N PHE A 254 -15.38 6.40 3.42
CA PHE A 254 -15.06 5.98 2.06
C PHE A 254 -14.74 7.19 1.17
N ASP A 255 -13.59 7.12 0.48
CA ASP A 255 -13.30 8.04 -0.62
C ASP A 255 -14.04 7.58 -1.89
N LEU A 256 -15.28 8.04 -2.03
CA LEU A 256 -16.15 7.69 -3.17
C LEU A 256 -15.77 8.44 -4.47
N ASN A 257 -14.83 9.38 -4.39
CA ASN A 257 -14.38 10.17 -5.54
C ASN A 257 -13.02 9.73 -6.08
N ALA A 258 -12.33 8.81 -5.39
CA ALA A 258 -11.15 8.13 -5.91
C ALA A 258 -11.51 7.34 -7.17
N LYS A 259 -11.01 7.81 -8.32
CA LYS A 259 -11.10 7.13 -9.62
C LYS A 259 -9.96 6.15 -9.78
#